data_AF-A0A7C2FXK3-F1
#
_entry.id   AF-A0A7C2FXK3-F1
#
_cell.length_a   1.000
_cell.length_b   1.000
_cell.length_c   1.000
_cell.angle_alpha   90.00
_cell.angle_beta   90.00
_cell.angle_gamma   90.00
#
_symmetry.space_group_name_H-M   'P 1'
#
loop_
_entity.id
_entity.type
_entity.pdbx_description
1 polymer ?
#
loop_
_entity_poly.entity_id
_entity_poly.type
_entity_poly.pdbx_seq_one_letter_code
_entity_poly.pdbx_strand_id
1 'polypeptide(L)'
;MRERVKTAVRAWGPAVLWMGLIFYLSAQSQLPGVPEAWLDVLLKKTAHFLAYAVLARLYLRALGFHKELPVAPAALALFLAAVYAATDEFHQSFVPGRTSSLTDWLIDGGGAAAGLLIPGLVGRLRPVLGR
;
A
#
# COMPACT_ATOMS: atom_id res chain seq x y z
N MET A 1 -21.74 -11.30 -17.18
CA MET A 1 -21.20 -11.47 -15.81
C MET A 1 -19.71 -11.88 -15.80
N ARG A 2 -19.34 -13.01 -16.43
CA ARG A 2 -17.98 -13.58 -16.43
C ARG A 2 -16.85 -12.61 -16.84
N GLU A 3 -17.08 -11.77 -17.84
CA GLU A 3 -16.07 -10.79 -18.29
C GLU A 3 -15.85 -9.63 -17.31
N ARG A 4 -16.90 -9.18 -16.60
CA ARG A 4 -16.75 -8.14 -15.57
C ARG A 4 -15.92 -8.64 -14.38
N VAL A 5 -16.14 -9.90 -13.99
CA VAL A 5 -15.37 -10.57 -12.93
C VAL A 5 -13.89 -10.68 -13.31
N LYS A 6 -13.58 -11.14 -14.53
CA LYS A 6 -12.18 -11.23 -15.02
C LYS A 6 -11.47 -9.88 -14.99
N THR A 7 -12.16 -8.81 -15.41
CA THR A 7 -11.61 -7.45 -15.39
C THR A 7 -11.37 -6.97 -13.95
N ALA A 8 -12.32 -7.20 -13.03
CA ALA A 8 -12.15 -6.84 -11.62
C ALA A 8 -10.98 -7.60 -10.98
N VAL A 9 -10.87 -8.91 -11.22
CA VAL A 9 -9.75 -9.73 -10.71
C VAL A 9 -8.41 -9.23 -11.26
N ARG A 10 -8.32 -8.88 -12.54
CA ARG A 10 -7.09 -8.31 -13.13
C ARG A 10 -6.77 -6.92 -12.60
N ALA A 11 -7.78 -6.14 -12.23
CA ALA A 11 -7.62 -4.81 -11.66
C ALA A 11 -7.04 -4.88 -10.25
N TRP A 12 -7.70 -5.65 -9.38
CA TRP A 12 -7.44 -5.70 -7.94
C TRP A 12 -6.44 -6.78 -7.51
N GLY A 13 -6.24 -7.83 -8.32
CA GLY A 13 -5.35 -8.94 -8.00
C GLY A 13 -3.95 -8.51 -7.55
N PRO A 14 -3.25 -7.63 -8.27
CA PRO A 14 -1.95 -7.12 -7.84
C PRO A 14 -1.99 -6.39 -6.49
N ALA A 15 -3.03 -5.57 -6.23
CA ALA A 15 -3.19 -4.88 -4.96
C ALA A 15 -3.39 -5.87 -3.81
N VAL A 16 -4.26 -6.87 -4.01
CA VAL A 16 -4.52 -7.93 -3.03
C VAL A 16 -3.26 -8.77 -2.75
N LEU A 17 -2.49 -9.12 -3.78
CA LEU A 17 -1.22 -9.82 -3.60
C LEU A 17 -0.22 -8.97 -2.81
N TRP A 18 -0.15 -7.67 -3.08
CA TRP A 18 0.71 -6.75 -2.36
C TRP A 18 0.28 -6.55 -0.90
N MET A 19 -1.03 -6.44 -0.64
CA MET A 19 -1.59 -6.46 0.71
C MET A 19 -1.18 -7.74 1.44
N GLY A 20 -1.33 -8.90 0.81
CA GLY A 20 -0.90 -10.19 1.37
C GLY A 20 0.59 -10.23 1.73
N LEU A 21 1.45 -9.63 0.90
CA LEU A 21 2.88 -9.50 1.20
C LEU A 21 3.13 -8.60 2.42
N ILE A 22 2.50 -7.41 2.48
CA ILE A 22 2.60 -6.50 3.64
C ILE A 22 2.16 -7.24 4.91
N PHE A 23 0.99 -7.87 4.86
CA PHE A 23 0.43 -8.61 6.00
C PHE A 23 1.38 -9.72 6.47
N TYR A 24 1.93 -10.51 5.55
CA TYR A 24 2.88 -11.57 5.87
C TYR A 24 4.15 -11.03 6.54
N LEU A 25 4.69 -9.90 6.08
CA LEU A 25 5.86 -9.26 6.68
C LEU A 25 5.54 -8.66 8.06
N SER A 26 4.36 -8.06 8.21
CA SER A 26 3.88 -7.50 9.47
C SER A 26 3.54 -8.56 10.51
N ALA A 27 3.21 -9.79 10.10
CA ALA A 27 2.99 -10.93 10.99
C ALA A 27 4.27 -11.46 11.64
N GLN A 28 5.45 -11.05 11.17
CA GLN A 28 6.73 -11.48 11.74
C GLN A 28 7.04 -10.67 13.01
N SER A 29 7.22 -11.36 14.14
CA SER A 29 7.61 -10.75 15.42
C SER A 29 8.92 -9.96 15.30
N GLN A 30 9.89 -10.50 14.56
CA GLN A 30 11.10 -9.81 14.17
C GLN A 30 11.40 -10.05 12.69
N LEU A 31 11.83 -9.00 12.00
CA LEU A 31 12.45 -9.11 10.68
C LEU A 31 13.97 -9.04 10.85
N PRO A 32 14.75 -9.65 9.93
CA PRO A 32 16.20 -9.46 9.91
C PRO A 32 16.56 -7.98 9.93
N GLY A 33 17.42 -7.60 10.87
CA GLY A 33 17.89 -6.23 11.05
C GLY A 33 19.38 -6.10 10.86
N VAL A 34 19.86 -4.87 10.88
CA VAL A 34 21.29 -4.54 10.88
C VAL A 34 21.77 -4.19 12.28
N PRO A 35 23.07 -4.37 12.62
CA PRO A 35 23.60 -4.06 13.95
C PRO A 35 23.43 -2.58 14.35
N GLU A 36 23.50 -1.67 13.37
CA GLU A 36 23.38 -0.24 13.60
C GLU A 36 21.91 0.17 13.78
N ALA A 37 21.51 0.43 15.03
CA ALA A 37 20.11 0.72 15.38
C ALA A 37 19.48 1.86 14.58
N TRP A 38 20.22 2.94 14.30
CA TRP A 38 19.70 4.07 13.52
C TRP A 38 19.42 3.68 12.06
N LEU A 39 20.26 2.81 11.49
CA LEU A 39 20.14 2.32 10.13
C LEU A 39 18.99 1.31 10.03
N ASP A 40 18.85 0.43 11.02
CA ASP A 40 17.73 -0.52 11.11
C ASP A 40 16.37 0.21 11.15
N VAL A 41 16.25 1.25 11.98
CA VAL A 41 15.05 2.09 12.03
C VAL A 41 14.80 2.76 10.68
N LEU A 42 15.82 3.36 10.08
CA LEU A 42 15.69 4.04 8.78
C LEU A 42 15.24 3.09 7.66
N LEU A 43 15.81 1.88 7.61
CA LEU A 43 15.44 0.85 6.64
C LEU A 43 13.99 0.40 6.84
N LYS A 44 13.56 0.16 8.08
CA LYS A 44 12.18 -0.21 8.40
C LYS A 44 11.19 0.88 8.03
N LYS A 45 11.46 2.14 8.40
CA LYS A 45 10.59 3.29 8.03
C LYS A 45 10.52 3.49 6.51
N THR A 46 11.64 3.30 5.82
CA THR A 46 11.68 3.37 4.35
C THR A 46 10.91 2.21 3.71
N ALA A 47 11.00 1.00 4.25
CA ALA A 47 10.23 -0.15 3.78
C ALA A 47 8.72 0.09 3.91
N HIS A 48 8.27 0.59 5.06
CA HIS A 48 6.88 1.04 5.28
C HIS A 48 6.45 2.08 4.24
N PHE A 49 7.20 3.17 4.12
CA PHE A 49 6.93 4.23 3.15
C PHE A 49 6.79 3.70 1.70
N LEU A 50 7.75 2.88 1.25
CA LEU A 50 7.74 2.33 -0.11
C LEU A 50 6.63 1.29 -0.31
N ALA A 51 6.36 0.45 0.68
CA ALA A 51 5.30 -0.56 0.61
C ALA A 51 3.93 0.10 0.39
N TYR A 52 3.63 1.17 1.11
CA TYR A 52 2.36 1.88 0.97
C TYR A 52 2.32 2.81 -0.25
N ALA A 53 3.47 3.33 -0.71
CA ALA A 53 3.56 4.00 -2.00
C ALA A 53 3.15 3.10 -3.17
N VAL A 54 3.66 1.85 -3.18
CA VAL A 54 3.28 0.84 -4.18
C VAL A 54 1.80 0.47 -4.04
N LEU A 55 1.32 0.24 -2.81
CA LEU A 55 -0.08 -0.13 -2.56
C LEU A 55 -1.05 0.93 -3.09
N ALA A 56 -0.83 2.20 -2.75
CA ALA A 56 -1.68 3.30 -3.20
C ALA A 56 -1.69 3.42 -4.73
N ARG A 57 -0.54 3.19 -5.38
CA ARG A 57 -0.47 3.18 -6.85
C ARG A 57 -1.26 2.02 -7.47
N LEU A 58 -1.22 0.85 -6.85
CA LEU A 58 -2.01 -0.32 -7.27
C LEU A 58 -3.51 -0.08 -7.09
N TYR A 59 -3.93 0.56 -5.99
CA TYR A 59 -5.31 1.00 -5.81
C TYR A 59 -5.74 2.01 -6.87
N LEU A 60 -4.94 3.05 -7.14
CA LEU A 60 -5.25 4.04 -8.17
C LEU A 60 -5.40 3.39 -9.56
N ARG A 61 -4.54 2.41 -9.88
CA ARG A 61 -4.67 1.63 -11.11
C ARG A 61 -5.97 0.81 -11.16
N ALA A 62 -6.32 0.17 -10.05
CA ALA A 62 -7.51 -0.67 -9.95
C ALA A 62 -8.79 0.16 -10.07
N LEU A 63 -8.87 1.28 -9.36
CA LEU A 63 -9.95 2.26 -9.41
C LEU A 63 -10.09 2.91 -10.79
N GLY A 64 -8.97 3.06 -11.50
CA GLY A 64 -8.91 3.65 -12.82
C GLY A 64 -8.72 5.17 -12.77
N PHE A 65 -7.99 5.68 -13.75
CA PHE A 65 -7.77 7.12 -13.90
C PHE A 65 -8.84 7.72 -14.81
N HIS A 66 -9.57 8.71 -14.31
CA HIS A 66 -10.55 9.48 -15.07
C HIS A 66 -9.98 10.88 -15.34
N LYS A 67 -9.75 11.22 -16.62
CA LYS A 67 -9.15 12.51 -17.00
C LYS A 67 -9.95 13.72 -16.54
N GLU A 68 -11.27 13.61 -16.46
CA GLU A 68 -12.16 14.70 -16.03
C GLU A 68 -12.26 14.82 -14.51
N LEU A 69 -12.01 13.74 -13.78
CA LEU A 69 -12.05 13.68 -12.31
C LEU A 69 -10.82 12.97 -11.76
N PRO A 70 -9.60 13.51 -11.96
CA PRO A 70 -8.37 12.82 -11.59
C PRO A 70 -8.16 12.74 -10.07
N VAL A 71 -8.77 13.66 -9.31
CA VAL A 71 -8.62 13.78 -7.86
C VAL A 71 -9.42 12.71 -7.11
N ALA A 72 -10.63 12.37 -7.57
CA ALA A 72 -11.50 11.45 -6.84
C ALA A 72 -10.91 10.01 -6.70
N PRO A 73 -10.37 9.38 -7.76
CA PRO A 73 -9.70 8.09 -7.64
C PRO A 73 -8.43 8.13 -6.79
N ALA A 74 -7.67 9.22 -6.84
CA ALA A 74 -6.46 9.38 -6.03
C ALA A 74 -6.80 9.55 -4.55
N ALA A 75 -7.80 10.36 -4.22
CA ALA A 75 -8.28 10.54 -2.86
C ALA A 75 -8.82 9.22 -2.28
N LEU A 76 -9.59 8.46 -3.08
CA LEU A 76 -10.08 7.15 -2.67
C LEU A 76 -8.93 6.13 -2.49
N ALA A 77 -7.93 6.13 -3.38
CA ALA A 77 -6.76 5.27 -3.24
C ALA A 77 -5.97 5.59 -1.96
N LEU A 78 -5.78 6.87 -1.64
CA LEU A 78 -5.13 7.32 -0.41
C LEU A 78 -5.91 6.89 0.83
N PHE A 79 -7.23 7.10 0.82
CA PHE A 79 -8.11 6.67 1.90
C PHE A 79 -8.04 5.16 2.14
N LEU A 80 -8.13 4.35 1.08
CA LEU A 80 -8.02 2.89 1.19
C LEU A 80 -6.64 2.44 1.71
N ALA A 81 -5.56 3.11 1.30
CA ALA A 81 -4.22 2.83 1.82
C ALA A 81 -4.09 3.17 3.31
N ALA A 82 -4.61 4.31 3.75
CA ALA A 82 -4.61 4.73 5.15
C ALA A 82 -5.47 3.81 6.05
N VAL A 83 -6.64 3.37 5.55
CA VAL A 83 -7.47 2.38 6.24
C VAL A 83 -6.73 1.05 6.35
N TYR A 84 -6.09 0.59 5.27
CA TYR A 84 -5.31 -0.64 5.31
C TYR A 84 -4.12 -0.56 6.28
N ALA A 85 -3.41 0.58 6.30
CA ALA A 85 -2.34 0.84 7.28
C ALA A 85 -2.85 0.74 8.71
N ALA A 86 -4.02 1.32 9.01
CA ALA A 86 -4.61 1.21 10.34
C ALA A 86 -4.96 -0.24 10.69
N THR A 87 -5.44 -1.04 9.72
CA THR A 87 -5.69 -2.47 9.96
C THR A 87 -4.41 -3.28 10.17
N ASP A 88 -3.30 -2.90 9.53
CA ASP A 88 -2.01 -3.56 9.71
C ASP A 88 -1.42 -3.27 11.10
N GLU A 89 -1.46 -2.01 11.55
CA GLU A 89 -1.06 -1.62 12.92
C GLU A 89 -1.92 -2.31 13.99
N PHE A 90 -3.23 -2.40 13.74
CA PHE A 90 -4.13 -3.16 14.61
C PHE A 90 -3.77 -4.66 14.63
N HIS A 91 -3.48 -5.26 13.47
CA HIS A 91 -3.01 -6.64 13.39
C HIS A 91 -1.69 -6.85 14.15
N GLN A 92 -0.72 -5.94 13.98
CA GLN A 92 0.56 -6.00 14.68
C GLN A 92 0.41 -5.94 16.21
N SER A 93 -0.65 -5.31 16.74
CA SER A 93 -0.94 -5.32 18.18
C SER A 93 -1.19 -6.73 18.76
N PHE A 94 -1.51 -7.71 17.91
CA PHE A 94 -1.67 -9.12 18.29
C PHE A 94 -0.41 -9.96 18.04
N VAL A 95 0.64 -9.40 17.44
CA VAL A 95 1.89 -10.12 17.14
C VAL A 95 2.85 -9.95 18.33
N PRO A 96 3.26 -11.05 19.00
CA PRO A 96 4.18 -10.96 20.14
C PRO A 96 5.48 -10.24 19.78
N GLY A 97 5.87 -9.26 20.58
CA GLY A 97 7.09 -8.47 20.36
C GLY A 97 6.93 -7.31 19.35
N ARG A 98 5.73 -7.10 18.78
CA ARG A 98 5.38 -5.91 18.00
C ARG A 98 4.51 -4.95 18.81
N THR A 99 4.57 -3.69 18.43
CA THR A 99 3.76 -2.62 19.02
C THR A 99 3.18 -1.79 17.90
N SER A 100 1.87 -1.54 17.96
CA SER A 100 1.22 -0.58 17.07
C SER A 100 1.83 0.82 17.27
N SER A 101 2.04 1.52 16.16
CA SER A 101 2.83 2.73 16.06
C SER A 101 2.11 3.74 15.17
N LEU A 102 1.66 4.84 15.79
CA LEU A 102 1.10 5.97 15.06
C LEU A 102 2.09 6.53 14.04
N THR A 103 3.39 6.48 14.35
CA THR A 103 4.45 6.92 13.44
C THR A 103 4.50 6.07 12.19
N ASP A 104 4.33 4.74 12.29
CA ASP A 104 4.30 3.86 11.11
C ASP A 104 3.06 4.13 10.26
N TRP A 105 1.89 4.29 10.88
CA TRP A 105 0.67 4.70 10.17
C TRP A 105 0.82 6.02 9.40
N LEU A 106 1.50 7.01 9.98
CA LEU A 106 1.76 8.30 9.32
C LEU A 106 2.78 8.16 8.18
N ILE A 107 3.82 7.34 8.37
CA ILE A 107 4.83 7.05 7.34
C ILE A 107 4.20 6.31 6.16
N ASP A 108 3.34 5.34 6.44
CA ASP A 108 2.56 4.60 5.44
C ASP A 108 1.67 5.55 4.64
N GLY A 109 0.97 6.47 5.32
CA GLY A 109 0.16 7.52 4.69
C GLY A 109 0.99 8.47 3.82
N GLY A 110 2.16 8.89 4.29
CA GLY A 110 3.10 9.71 3.52
C GLY A 110 3.63 8.99 2.27
N GLY A 111 3.94 7.70 2.41
CA GLY A 111 4.33 6.82 1.32
C GLY A 111 3.23 6.69 0.28
N ALA A 112 2.01 6.41 0.73
CA ALA A 112 0.82 6.34 -0.12
C ALA A 112 0.61 7.65 -0.91
N ALA A 113 0.70 8.81 -0.26
CA ALA A 113 0.59 10.11 -0.92
C ALA A 113 1.69 10.30 -1.98
N ALA A 114 2.94 9.99 -1.66
CA ALA A 114 4.05 10.08 -2.61
C ALA A 114 3.87 9.13 -3.80
N GLY A 115 3.41 7.90 -3.57
CA GLY A 115 3.13 6.92 -4.63
C GLY A 115 2.05 7.36 -5.62
N LEU A 116 1.13 8.21 -5.19
CA LEU A 116 0.11 8.81 -6.05
C LEU A 116 0.64 9.99 -6.89
N LEU A 117 1.67 10.67 -6.40
CA LEU A 117 2.30 11.81 -7.10
C LEU A 117 3.31 11.38 -8.15
N ILE A 118 3.95 10.21 -8.01
CA ILE A 118 5.02 9.74 -8.92
C ILE A 118 4.42 8.99 -10.14
N PRO A 119 4.54 9.53 -11.37
CA PRO A 119 4.13 8.81 -12.56
C PRO A 119 5.05 7.61 -12.81
N GLY A 120 4.49 6.42 -13.00
CA GLY A 120 5.23 5.25 -13.49
C GLY A 120 5.90 4.35 -12.44
N LEU A 121 5.68 4.55 -11.14
CA LEU A 121 6.25 3.71 -10.06
C LEU A 121 6.02 2.20 -10.23
N VAL A 122 4.93 1.79 -10.89
CA VAL A 122 4.60 0.38 -11.16
C VAL A 122 4.54 0.10 -12.68
N GLY A 123 5.23 0.90 -13.49
CA GLY A 123 5.16 0.89 -14.95
C GLY A 123 3.93 1.64 -15.49
N ARG A 124 3.84 1.82 -16.82
CA ARG A 124 2.67 2.38 -17.52
C ARG A 124 1.47 1.43 -17.40
N LEU A 125 0.94 1.23 -16.20
CA LEU A 125 -0.23 0.42 -15.97
C LEU A 125 -1.44 1.15 -16.54
N ARG A 126 -2.03 0.60 -17.58
CA ARG A 126 -3.31 1.08 -18.11
C ARG A 126 -4.39 0.90 -17.03
N PRO A 127 -5.26 1.91 -16.81
CA PRO A 127 -6.48 1.74 -16.03
C PRO A 127 -7.25 0.51 -16.50
N VAL A 128 -7.69 -0.33 -15.55
CA VAL A 128 -8.42 -1.57 -15.89
C VAL A 128 -9.93 -1.34 -15.93
N LEU A 129 -10.44 -0.42 -15.10
CA LEU A 129 -11.87 -0.09 -15.00
C LEU A 129 -12.31 1.17 -15.78
N GLY A 130 -11.36 1.98 -16.29
CA GLY A 130 -11.67 3.17 -17.10
C GLY A 130 -12.01 2.79 -18.54
N ARG A 131 -13.30 2.75 -18.87
CA ARG A 131 -13.81 2.86 -20.24
C ARG A 131 -14.12 4.32 -20.53
#